data_AF-A0A3D4JGK0-F1
#
_entry.id   AF-A0A3D4JGK0-F1
#
_cell.length_a   1.000
_cell.length_b   1.000
_cell.length_c   1.000
_cell.angle_alpha   90.00
_cell.angle_beta   90.00
_cell.angle_gamma   90.00
#
_symmetry.space_group_name_H-M   'P 1'
#
loop_
_entity.id
_entity.type
_entity.pdbx_description
1 polymer ?
#
loop_
_entity_poly.entity_id
_entity_poly.type
_entity_poly.pdbx_seq_one_letter_code
_entity_poly.pdbx_strand_id
1 'polypeptide(L)'
;MLKNEDHIKIIFESGAPMPSAHFHIWQPCEEWQGLINRAKAKDFEADRAVEIDAQTAAKLKSAPSQCSSCGGNINQVILRGQDSIKCEFCGFVIRL
;
A
#
# COMPACT_ATOMS: atom_id res chain seq x y z
N MET A 1 -2.19 38.16 2.59
CA MET A 1 -2.52 37.30 3.74
C MET A 1 -3.21 36.06 3.19
N LEU A 2 -2.48 34.94 3.10
CA LEU A 2 -3.04 33.64 2.75
C LEU A 2 -3.79 33.14 3.99
N LYS A 3 -5.12 33.06 3.90
CA LYS A 3 -6.00 32.65 4.98
C LYS A 3 -5.83 31.15 5.21
N ASN A 4 -5.09 30.75 6.25
CA ASN A 4 -5.15 29.42 6.90
C ASN A 4 -5.62 28.26 6.00
N GLU A 5 -4.93 28.04 4.87
CA GLU A 5 -5.21 26.89 4.01
C GLU A 5 -4.39 25.71 4.53
N ASP A 6 -5.05 24.57 4.75
CA ASP A 6 -4.40 23.36 5.22
C ASP A 6 -3.91 22.53 4.03
N HIS A 7 -2.62 22.23 4.02
CA HIS A 7 -1.99 21.52 2.90
C HIS A 7 -1.16 20.34 3.37
N ILE A 8 -1.18 19.26 2.60
CA ILE A 8 -0.34 18.08 2.82
C ILE A 8 0.48 17.80 1.57
N LYS A 9 1.80 17.73 1.75
CA LYS A 9 2.74 17.29 0.72
C LYS A 9 3.24 15.88 1.05
N ILE A 10 3.06 14.95 0.12
CA ILE A 10 3.57 13.58 0.21
C ILE A 10 4.71 13.44 -0.79
N ILE A 11 5.84 12.89 -0.33
CA ILE A 11 6.96 12.50 -1.18
C ILE A 11 6.98 10.97 -1.19
N PHE A 12 6.97 10.39 -2.38
CA PHE A 12 6.97 8.95 -2.56
C PHE A 12 8.40 8.42 -2.70
N GLU A 13 8.58 7.15 -2.33
CA GLU A 13 9.84 6.44 -2.54
C GLU A 13 10.05 6.09 -4.02
N SER A 14 11.28 5.70 -4.35
CA SER A 14 11.65 5.26 -5.69
C SER A 14 10.76 4.09 -6.16
N GLY A 15 10.30 4.15 -7.40
CA GLY A 15 9.41 3.14 -7.99
C GLY A 15 7.92 3.49 -7.94
N ALA A 16 7.51 4.55 -7.22
CA ALA A 16 6.15 5.07 -7.31
C ALA A 16 5.88 5.68 -8.70
N PRO A 17 4.64 5.62 -9.24
CA PRO A 17 4.30 6.18 -10.55
C PRO A 17 4.51 7.70 -10.66
N MET A 18 4.58 8.40 -9.54
CA MET A 18 4.84 9.83 -9.45
C MET A 18 5.69 10.13 -8.20
N PRO A 19 6.51 11.19 -8.21
CA PRO A 19 7.46 11.48 -7.13
C PRO A 19 6.82 12.15 -5.92
N SER A 20 5.70 12.86 -6.10
CA SER A 20 5.02 13.56 -5.02
C SER A 20 3.56 13.83 -5.33
N ALA A 21 2.77 14.08 -4.28
CA ALA A 21 1.41 14.58 -4.38
C ALA A 21 1.22 15.75 -3.41
N HIS A 22 0.40 16.72 -3.81
CA HIS A 22 0.04 17.87 -2.99
C HIS A 22 -1.48 17.94 -2.87
N PHE A 23 -1.96 17.97 -1.64
CA PHE A 23 -3.37 18.04 -1.32
C PHE A 23 -3.65 19.35 -0.59
N HIS A 24 -4.60 20.11 -1.10
CA HIS A 24 -5.28 21.13 -0.32
C HIS A 24 -6.47 20.46 0.36
N ILE A 25 -6.53 20.56 1.68
CA ILE A 25 -7.59 19.96 2.50
C ILE A 25 -8.32 21.06 3.27
N TRP A 26 -9.61 20.84 3.52
CA TRP A 26 -10.46 21.79 4.26
C TRP A 26 -10.74 21.32 5.69
N GLN A 27 -9.92 20.39 6.18
CA GLN A 27 -9.95 19.82 7.52
C GLN A 27 -8.57 20.00 8.18
N PRO A 28 -8.46 19.89 9.52
CA PRO A 28 -7.18 20.06 10.23
C PRO A 28 -6.10 19.13 9.69
N CYS A 29 -4.97 19.71 9.25
CA CYS A 29 -3.90 18.93 8.63
C CYS A 29 -3.21 17.97 9.60
N GLU A 30 -3.22 18.26 10.91
CA GLU A 30 -2.60 17.45 11.96
C GLU A 30 -3.32 16.12 12.13
N GLU A 31 -4.65 16.10 12.02
CA GLU A 31 -5.44 14.86 12.10
C GLU A 31 -5.11 13.94 10.92
N TRP A 32 -5.11 14.49 9.71
CA TRP A 32 -4.73 13.77 8.50
C TRP A 32 -3.28 13.28 8.56
N GLN A 33 -2.36 14.10 9.05
CA GLN A 33 -0.96 13.71 9.25
C GLN A 33 -0.87 12.51 10.21
N GLY A 34 -1.62 12.55 11.32
CA GLY A 34 -1.72 11.45 12.27
C GLY A 34 -2.22 10.15 11.63
N LEU A 35 -3.29 10.23 10.82
CA LEU A 35 -3.83 9.08 10.11
C LEU A 35 -2.85 8.51 9.07
N ILE A 36 -2.16 9.36 8.30
CA ILE A 36 -1.14 8.92 7.34
C ILE A 36 0.01 8.21 8.06
N ASN A 37 0.46 8.74 9.20
CA ASN A 37 1.51 8.11 9.99
C ASN A 37 1.10 6.74 10.53
N ARG A 38 -0.15 6.60 11.02
CA ARG A 38 -0.70 5.30 11.41
C ARG A 38 -0.76 4.31 10.24
N ALA A 39 -1.12 4.76 9.04
CA ALA A 39 -1.09 3.92 7.84
C ALA A 39 0.32 3.45 7.52
N LYS A 40 1.32 4.35 7.60
CA LYS A 40 2.73 4.00 7.39
C LYS A 40 3.25 3.00 8.44
N ALA A 41 2.82 3.14 9.69
CA ALA A 41 3.19 2.25 10.79
C ALA A 41 2.44 0.91 10.77
N LYS A 42 1.45 0.74 9.87
CA LYS A 42 0.52 -0.39 9.83
C LYS A 42 -0.36 -0.52 11.09
N ASP A 43 -0.50 0.53 11.89
CA ASP A 43 -1.29 0.50 13.14
C ASP A 43 -2.76 0.18 12.90
N PHE A 44 -3.31 0.55 11.74
CA PHE A 44 -4.68 0.19 11.37
C PHE A 44 -4.90 -1.32 11.22
N GLU A 45 -3.84 -2.13 11.14
CA GLU A 45 -3.98 -3.58 11.14
C GLU A 45 -4.33 -4.12 12.54
N ALA A 46 -3.88 -3.46 13.61
CA ALA A 46 -4.14 -3.85 14.99
C ALA A 46 -5.58 -3.56 15.43
N ASP A 47 -6.16 -2.45 14.93
CA ASP A 47 -7.50 -1.99 15.33
C ASP A 47 -8.63 -2.52 14.42
N ARG A 48 -8.36 -3.50 13.54
CA ARG A 48 -9.39 -4.04 12.65
C ARG A 48 -10.40 -4.86 13.43
N ALA A 49 -11.64 -4.34 13.51
CA ALA A 49 -12.78 -5.03 14.11
C ALA A 49 -13.30 -6.25 13.31
N VAL A 50 -12.88 -6.39 12.05
CA VAL A 50 -13.27 -7.52 11.19
C VAL A 50 -12.06 -8.43 11.00
N GLU A 51 -12.16 -9.65 11.52
CA GLU A 51 -11.17 -10.70 11.30
C GLU A 51 -10.95 -10.93 9.80
N ILE A 52 -9.71 -11.25 9.44
CA ILE A 52 -9.40 -11.65 8.07
C ILE A 52 -10.18 -12.92 7.80
N ASP A 53 -11.01 -12.92 6.76
CA ASP A 53 -11.60 -14.15 6.24
C ASP A 53 -10.48 -15.19 6.03
N ALA A 54 -10.66 -16.36 6.65
CA ALA A 54 -9.64 -17.39 6.73
C ALA A 54 -9.20 -17.88 5.33
N GLN A 55 -10.12 -17.86 4.36
CA GLN A 55 -9.83 -18.22 2.97
C GLN A 55 -8.89 -17.19 2.32
N THR A 56 -9.13 -15.90 2.55
CA THR A 56 -8.26 -14.81 2.08
C THR A 56 -6.88 -14.87 2.73
N ALA A 57 -6.80 -15.19 4.03
CA ALA A 57 -5.52 -15.36 4.74
C ALA A 57 -4.72 -16.57 4.21
N ALA A 58 -5.39 -17.68 3.89
CA ALA A 58 -4.75 -18.87 3.33
C ALA A 58 -4.16 -18.60 1.94
N LYS A 59 -4.89 -17.89 1.07
CA LYS A 59 -4.41 -17.48 -0.27
C LYS A 59 -3.14 -16.63 -0.19
N LEU A 60 -3.11 -15.67 0.72
CA LEU A 60 -1.92 -14.83 0.95
C LEU A 60 -0.72 -15.67 1.43
N LYS A 61 -0.94 -16.69 2.27
CA LYS A 61 0.13 -17.61 2.72
C LYS A 61 0.63 -18.54 1.62
N SER A 62 -0.23 -18.92 0.66
CA SER A 62 0.15 -19.76 -0.47
C SER A 62 0.76 -18.99 -1.64
N ALA A 63 0.85 -17.66 -1.54
CA ALA A 63 1.41 -16.84 -2.60
C ALA A 63 2.88 -17.25 -2.87
N PRO A 64 3.27 -17.42 -4.14
CA PRO A 64 4.61 -17.88 -4.48
C PRO A 64 5.66 -16.82 -4.09
N SER A 65 6.75 -17.27 -3.47
CA SER A 65 7.90 -16.42 -3.13
C SER A 65 8.82 -16.15 -4.33
N GLN A 66 8.62 -16.88 -5.44
CA GLN A 66 9.40 -16.79 -6.67
C GLN A 66 8.50 -16.69 -7.89
N CYS A 67 8.93 -15.88 -8.87
CA CYS A 67 8.24 -15.76 -10.14
C CYS A 67 8.35 -17.07 -10.94
N SER A 68 7.21 -17.65 -11.32
CA SER A 68 7.17 -18.89 -12.13
C SER A 68 7.78 -18.74 -13.52
N SER A 69 7.89 -17.51 -14.04
CA SER A 69 8.44 -17.26 -15.39
C SER A 69 9.93 -16.97 -15.41
N CYS A 70 10.50 -16.34 -14.37
CA CYS A 70 11.91 -15.92 -14.38
C CYS A 70 12.71 -16.32 -13.14
N GLY A 71 12.09 -16.93 -12.13
CA GLY A 71 12.74 -17.30 -10.88
C GLY A 71 13.09 -16.14 -9.94
N GLY A 72 12.78 -14.89 -10.31
CA GLY A 72 13.02 -13.72 -9.46
C GLY A 72 12.20 -13.76 -8.17
N ASN A 73 12.81 -13.39 -7.05
CA ASN A 73 12.12 -13.33 -5.76
C ASN A 73 11.03 -12.26 -5.76
N ILE A 74 9.86 -12.60 -5.24
CA ILE A 74 8.72 -11.69 -5.12
C ILE A 74 8.76 -11.04 -3.74
N ASN A 75 9.22 -9.80 -3.67
CA ASN A 75 9.30 -9.04 -2.41
C ASN A 75 8.15 -8.04 -2.24
N GLN A 76 7.29 -7.89 -3.25
CA GLN A 76 6.15 -6.98 -3.19
C GLN A 76 5.13 -7.44 -2.15
N VAL A 77 4.58 -6.47 -1.41
CA VAL A 77 3.51 -6.73 -0.44
C VAL A 77 2.22 -7.02 -1.19
N ILE A 78 1.67 -8.22 -1.00
CA ILE A 78 0.39 -8.62 -1.57
C ILE A 78 -0.74 -8.07 -0.69
N LEU A 79 -1.60 -7.24 -1.29
CA LEU A 79 -2.74 -6.65 -0.60
C LEU A 79 -3.98 -7.55 -0.71
N ARG A 80 -4.89 -7.44 0.26
CA ARG A 80 -6.16 -8.16 0.23
C ARG A 80 -6.99 -7.73 -0.98
N GLY A 81 -7.63 -8.69 -1.64
CA GLY A 81 -8.44 -8.46 -2.85
C GLY A 81 -7.62 -8.33 -4.14
N GLN A 82 -6.29 -8.50 -4.09
CA GLN A 82 -5.51 -8.69 -5.30
C GLN A 82 -5.63 -10.14 -5.79
N ASP A 83 -6.16 -10.30 -7.00
CA ASP A 83 -6.20 -11.60 -7.68
C ASP A 83 -4.95 -11.85 -8.54
N SER A 84 -4.12 -10.82 -8.73
CA SER A 84 -2.89 -10.92 -9.48
C SER A 84 -1.85 -9.89 -9.07
N ILE A 85 -0.58 -10.25 -9.23
CA ILE A 85 0.58 -9.37 -9.06
C ILE A 85 1.46 -9.41 -10.30
N LYS A 86 2.19 -8.31 -10.55
CA LYS A 86 3.14 -8.22 -11.66
C LYS A 86 4.56 -8.42 -11.13
N CYS A 87 5.33 -9.30 -11.76
CA CYS A 87 6.74 -9.47 -11.41
C CYS A 87 7.54 -8.19 -11.72
N GLU A 88 8.27 -7.69 -10.73
CA GLU A 88 9.07 -6.46 -10.84
C GLU A 88 10.26 -6.59 -11.82
N PHE A 89 10.70 -7.83 -12.08
CA PHE A 89 11.85 -8.11 -12.95
C PHE A 89 11.46 -8.34 -14.42
N CYS A 90 10.53 -9.26 -14.68
CA CYS A 90 10.18 -9.67 -16.04
C CYS A 90 8.80 -9.17 -16.49
N GLY A 91 8.02 -8.57 -15.60
CA GLY A 91 6.68 -8.07 -15.92
C GLY A 91 5.60 -9.14 -16.08
N PHE A 92 5.90 -10.42 -15.83
CA PHE A 92 4.93 -11.51 -15.87
C PHE A 92 3.82 -11.32 -14.83
N VAL A 93 2.57 -11.57 -15.21
CA VAL A 93 1.40 -11.45 -14.32
C VAL A 93 1.11 -12.79 -13.68
N ILE A 94 1.27 -12.86 -12.36
CA ILE A 94 1.06 -14.05 -11.54
C ILE A 94 -0.33 -13.95 -10.91
N ARG A 95 -1.17 -14.97 -11.11
CA ARG A 95 -2.44 -15.09 -10.40
C ARG A 95 -2.22 -15.70 -9.02
N LEU A 96 -2.87 -15.14 -8.01
CA LEU A 96 -2.74 -15.49 -6.59
C LEU A 96 -3.80 -16.47 -6.12
#